data_AF-A0A970B0P1-F1
#
_entry.id   AF-A0A970B0P1-F1
#
_cell.length_a   1.000
_cell.length_b   1.000
_cell.length_c   1.000
_cell.angle_alpha   90.00
_cell.angle_beta   90.00
_cell.angle_gamma   90.00
#
_symmetry.space_group_name_H-M   'P 1'
#
loop_
_entity.id
_entity.type
_entity.pdbx_description
1 polymer ?
#
loop_
_entity_poly.entity_id
_entity_poly.type
_entity_poly.pdbx_seq_one_letter_code
_entity_poly.pdbx_strand_id
1 'polypeptide(L)'
;MGDTSRSRADGRPESRSRRRRSGPAPSSYEFDFRSTARNGAVRMRFDGNEVAQLTVVPQKPPKPDEVPLQRDHYKGVFDPLTAIMALGQMAQDSRDLCRRTLSIFDGKHRFDLALSHRRDVEIRPANSRGQAVAGQLCRIRYVPLAGHRDNGETRDMARNHRLEVILRPVPDAGIAVPHEIRIPTFGGDIVITSRQIEITTAQRQRIALVH
;
A
#
# COMPACT_ATOMS: atom_id res chain seq x y z
N MET A 1 -31.26 -1.50 -24.96
CA MET A 1 -30.83 -2.22 -23.75
C MET A 1 -29.35 -2.55 -23.91
N GLY A 2 -28.47 -1.71 -23.36
CA GLY A 2 -27.02 -1.94 -23.39
C GLY A 2 -26.62 -2.78 -22.20
N ASP A 3 -26.17 -4.01 -22.45
CA ASP A 3 -25.66 -4.92 -21.44
C ASP A 3 -24.34 -4.36 -20.88
N THR A 4 -24.38 -3.91 -19.64
CA THR A 4 -23.19 -3.43 -18.94
C THR A 4 -22.37 -4.65 -18.55
N SER A 5 -21.40 -5.00 -19.40
CA SER A 5 -20.42 -6.07 -19.13
C SER A 5 -19.78 -5.86 -17.76
N ARG A 6 -20.26 -6.62 -16.77
CA ARG A 6 -19.78 -6.58 -15.40
C ARG A 6 -18.52 -7.44 -15.33
N SER A 7 -17.37 -6.83 -15.62
CA SER A 7 -16.08 -7.51 -15.43
C SER A 7 -15.88 -7.81 -13.94
N ARG A 8 -15.96 -9.08 -13.55
CA ARG A 8 -15.54 -9.55 -12.23
C ARG A 8 -14.05 -9.86 -12.28
N ALA A 9 -13.28 -9.14 -11.48
CA ALA A 9 -11.91 -9.50 -11.14
C ALA A 9 -11.88 -9.91 -9.66
N ASP A 10 -11.40 -11.12 -9.38
CA ASP A 10 -11.08 -11.58 -8.02
C ASP A 10 -9.56 -11.51 -7.85
N GLY A 11 -9.11 -11.01 -6.71
CA GLY A 11 -7.70 -10.84 -6.39
C GLY A 11 -7.50 -10.99 -4.89
N ARG A 12 -6.57 -11.85 -4.49
CA ARG A 12 -6.29 -12.14 -3.07
C ARG A 12 -4.80 -11.91 -2.79
N PRO A 13 -4.42 -10.73 -2.30
CA PRO A 13 -3.06 -10.49 -1.85
C PRO A 13 -2.90 -11.01 -0.42
N GLU A 14 -1.85 -11.77 -0.18
CA GLU A 14 -1.43 -12.24 1.13
C GLU A 14 0.04 -11.85 1.35
N SER A 15 0.36 -11.41 2.56
CA SER A 15 1.73 -11.07 2.93
C SER A 15 2.03 -11.56 4.33
N ARG A 16 3.26 -12.03 4.52
CA ARG A 16 3.80 -12.38 5.82
C ARG A 16 4.99 -11.48 6.09
N SER A 17 5.02 -10.88 7.27
CA SER A 17 6.13 -10.06 7.74
C SER A 17 6.55 -10.46 9.16
N ARG A 18 7.80 -10.16 9.51
CA ARG A 18 8.33 -10.31 10.87
C ARG A 18 8.47 -8.93 11.50
N ARG A 19 8.19 -8.80 12.80
CA ARG A 19 8.47 -7.55 13.52
C ARG A 19 9.96 -7.47 13.87
N ARG A 20 10.63 -6.39 13.45
CA ARG A 20 11.98 -5.98 13.88
C ARG A 20 11.90 -4.64 14.61
N ARG A 21 13.01 -4.24 15.25
CA ARG A 21 13.13 -2.92 15.92
C ARG A 21 12.90 -1.76 14.95
N SER A 22 13.38 -1.87 13.72
CA SER A 22 13.16 -0.89 12.65
C SER A 22 11.77 -0.96 12.02
N GLY A 23 11.05 -2.08 12.19
CA GLY A 23 9.70 -2.24 11.70
C GLY A 23 9.35 -3.60 11.11
N PRO A 24 8.24 -3.71 10.37
CA PRO A 24 7.90 -4.94 9.69
C PRO A 24 8.97 -5.21 8.62
N ALA A 25 9.48 -6.43 8.60
CA ALA A 25 10.37 -6.93 7.57
C ALA A 25 9.60 -7.96 6.75
N PRO A 26 9.47 -7.79 5.42
CA PRO A 26 8.72 -8.71 4.59
C PRO A 26 9.38 -10.10 4.61
N SER A 27 8.58 -11.15 4.41
CA SER A 27 9.07 -12.53 4.34
C SER A 27 8.51 -13.27 3.14
N SER A 28 7.22 -13.10 2.85
CA SER A 28 6.60 -13.60 1.63
C SER A 28 5.43 -12.72 1.20
N TYR A 29 5.21 -12.61 -0.10
CA TYR A 29 4.04 -11.98 -0.68
C TYR A 29 3.49 -12.87 -1.79
N GLU A 30 2.19 -13.09 -1.79
CA GLU A 30 1.48 -13.86 -2.78
C GLU A 30 0.28 -13.06 -3.27
N PHE A 31 0.08 -13.00 -4.58
CA PHE A 31 -1.06 -12.35 -5.17
C PHE A 31 -1.51 -13.13 -6.39
N ASP A 32 -2.62 -13.85 -6.25
CA ASP A 32 -3.32 -14.48 -7.35
C ASP A 32 -4.48 -13.58 -7.79
N PHE A 33 -4.61 -13.37 -9.09
CA PHE A 33 -5.74 -12.63 -9.67
C PHE A 33 -6.37 -13.40 -10.83
N ARG A 34 -7.69 -13.34 -10.90
CA ARG A 34 -8.49 -13.95 -11.96
C ARG A 34 -9.54 -12.98 -12.47
N SER A 35 -9.63 -12.87 -13.78
CA SER A 35 -10.64 -12.07 -14.47
C SER A 35 -11.03 -12.76 -15.78
N THR A 36 -12.12 -12.31 -16.40
CA THR A 36 -12.56 -12.84 -17.70
C THR A 36 -11.51 -12.66 -18.81
N ALA A 37 -10.66 -11.64 -18.72
CA ALA A 37 -9.65 -11.32 -19.73
C ALA A 37 -8.24 -11.82 -19.39
N ARG A 38 -7.89 -11.88 -18.09
CA ARG A 38 -6.53 -12.23 -17.63
C ARG A 38 -6.54 -12.95 -16.29
N ASN A 39 -5.66 -13.94 -16.17
CA ASN A 39 -5.31 -14.58 -14.92
C ASN A 39 -3.82 -14.44 -14.69
N GLY A 40 -3.39 -14.48 -13.44
CA GLY A 40 -1.97 -14.47 -13.13
C GLY A 40 -1.68 -14.60 -11.65
N ALA A 41 -0.40 -14.70 -11.36
CA ALA A 41 0.10 -14.83 -10.01
C ALA A 41 1.42 -14.08 -9.85
N VAL A 42 1.63 -13.51 -8.67
CA VAL A 42 2.91 -12.97 -8.22
C VAL A 42 3.26 -13.65 -6.91
N ARG A 43 4.46 -14.20 -6.80
CA ARG A 43 5.00 -14.76 -5.56
C ARG A 43 6.39 -14.19 -5.33
N MET A 44 6.61 -13.66 -4.13
CA MET A 44 7.90 -13.13 -3.69
C MET A 44 8.30 -13.78 -2.38
N ARG A 45 9.58 -14.12 -2.25
CA ARG A 45 10.21 -14.48 -0.97
C ARG A 45 11.34 -13.51 -0.69
N PHE A 46 11.46 -13.12 0.57
CA PHE A 46 12.43 -12.14 1.01
C PHE A 46 13.50 -12.80 1.89
N ASP A 47 14.74 -12.40 1.66
CA ASP A 47 15.82 -12.56 2.64
C ASP A 47 16.16 -11.17 3.21
N GLY A 48 15.85 -10.97 4.48
CA GLY A 48 15.80 -9.62 5.05
C GLY A 48 14.78 -8.74 4.31
N ASN A 49 15.24 -7.59 3.79
CA ASN A 49 14.43 -6.69 2.96
C ASN A 49 14.84 -6.77 1.47
N GLU A 50 15.46 -7.87 1.04
CA GLU A 50 15.82 -8.13 -0.36
C GLU A 50 14.92 -9.22 -0.94
N VAL A 51 14.42 -9.02 -2.16
CA VAL A 51 13.65 -10.04 -2.89
C VAL A 51 14.60 -11.14 -3.34
N ALA A 52 14.59 -12.27 -2.65
CA ALA A 52 15.45 -13.41 -2.93
C ALA A 52 14.87 -14.35 -4.01
N GLN A 53 13.54 -14.43 -4.11
CA GLN A 53 12.85 -15.21 -5.13
C GLN A 53 11.65 -14.44 -5.65
N LEU A 54 11.48 -14.44 -6.97
CA LEU A 54 10.34 -13.82 -7.66
C LEU A 54 9.78 -14.79 -8.70
N THR A 55 8.48 -15.02 -8.66
CA THR A 55 7.74 -15.75 -9.69
C THR A 55 6.55 -14.92 -10.14
N VAL A 56 6.48 -14.66 -11.45
CA VAL A 56 5.38 -13.92 -12.07
C VAL A 56 4.81 -14.77 -13.19
N VAL A 57 3.50 -15.02 -13.14
CA VAL A 57 2.76 -15.82 -14.12
C VAL A 57 1.62 -14.99 -14.72
N PRO A 58 1.43 -14.99 -16.05
CA PRO A 58 2.37 -15.50 -17.04
C PRO A 58 3.63 -14.62 -17.10
N GLN A 59 4.76 -15.23 -17.43
CA GLN A 59 5.95 -14.48 -17.81
C GLN A 59 5.67 -13.80 -19.14
N LYS A 60 5.90 -12.49 -19.19
CA LYS A 60 5.76 -11.69 -20.40
C LYS A 60 7.11 -11.07 -20.70
N PRO A 61 7.51 -10.98 -21.98
CA PRO A 61 8.69 -10.22 -22.34
C PRO A 61 8.48 -8.75 -21.92
N PRO A 62 9.54 -8.06 -21.46
CA PRO A 62 9.50 -6.62 -21.22
C PRO A 62 9.05 -5.88 -22.47
N LYS A 63 8.34 -4.77 -22.29
CA LYS A 63 7.97 -3.92 -23.43
C LYS A 63 9.15 -3.05 -23.86
N PRO A 64 9.21 -2.59 -25.13
CA PRO A 64 10.29 -1.72 -25.59
C PRO A 64 10.39 -0.39 -24.81
N ASP A 65 9.27 0.09 -24.29
CA ASP A 65 9.18 1.32 -23.50
C ASP A 65 9.22 1.06 -21.98
N GLU A 66 9.60 -0.13 -21.54
CA GLU A 66 9.72 -0.48 -20.12
C GLU A 66 11.09 -0.08 -19.56
N VAL A 67 11.10 0.62 -18.43
CA VAL A 67 12.34 0.92 -17.70
C VAL A 67 12.86 -0.36 -17.05
N PRO A 68 14.08 -0.83 -17.35
CA PRO A 68 14.55 -2.15 -16.91
C PRO A 68 14.77 -2.21 -15.39
N LEU A 69 14.45 -3.37 -14.81
CA LEU A 69 14.80 -3.70 -13.43
C LEU A 69 16.28 -4.05 -13.32
N GLN A 70 16.92 -3.58 -12.25
CA GLN A 70 18.32 -3.84 -11.91
C GLN A 70 18.38 -4.53 -10.55
N ARG A 71 19.50 -5.18 -10.25
CA ARG A 71 19.69 -5.94 -9.00
C ARG A 71 19.39 -5.10 -7.74
N ASP A 72 19.75 -3.82 -7.75
CA ASP A 72 19.54 -2.95 -6.58
C ASP A 72 18.07 -2.57 -6.36
N HIS A 73 17.21 -2.69 -7.38
CA HIS A 73 15.77 -2.44 -7.24
C HIS A 73 15.06 -3.49 -6.37
N TYR A 74 15.71 -4.61 -6.07
CA TYR A 74 15.17 -5.67 -5.23
C TYR A 74 15.56 -5.54 -3.76
N LYS A 75 16.42 -4.57 -3.40
CA LYS A 75 16.99 -4.41 -2.05
C LYS A 75 16.28 -3.32 -1.26
N GLY A 76 16.10 -3.56 0.03
CA GLY A 76 15.52 -2.56 0.95
C GLY A 76 14.06 -2.24 0.66
N VAL A 77 13.31 -3.16 0.05
CA VAL A 77 11.93 -2.94 -0.42
C VAL A 77 10.91 -3.67 0.42
N PHE A 78 9.69 -3.12 0.45
CA PHE A 78 8.49 -3.76 0.96
C PHE A 78 7.66 -4.33 -0.18
N ASP A 79 6.94 -5.42 0.08
CA ASP A 79 5.76 -5.77 -0.72
C ASP A 79 4.58 -4.81 -0.41
N PRO A 80 3.55 -4.72 -1.27
CA PRO A 80 2.46 -3.76 -1.10
C PRO A 80 1.74 -3.84 0.26
N LEU A 81 1.54 -5.02 0.83
CA LEU A 81 0.85 -5.17 2.11
C LEU A 81 1.78 -4.90 3.30
N THR A 82 3.05 -5.30 3.21
CA THR A 82 4.05 -4.89 4.21
C THR A 82 4.27 -3.38 4.21
N ALA A 83 4.18 -2.72 3.06
CA ALA A 83 4.23 -1.26 2.97
C ALA A 83 3.07 -0.61 3.73
N ILE A 84 1.86 -1.17 3.66
CA ILE A 84 0.71 -0.72 4.46
C ILE A 84 0.99 -0.88 5.96
N MET A 85 1.57 -2.01 6.39
CA MET A 85 2.00 -2.17 7.79
C MET A 85 3.08 -1.16 8.18
N ALA A 86 4.00 -0.84 7.27
CA ALA A 86 5.06 0.15 7.46
C ALA A 86 4.50 1.58 7.58
N LEU A 87 3.42 1.93 6.88
CA LEU A 87 2.67 3.19 7.08
C LEU A 87 2.14 3.30 8.50
N GLY A 88 1.65 2.19 9.04
CA GLY A 88 1.08 2.12 10.38
C GLY A 88 2.09 2.19 11.51
N GLN A 89 3.39 2.21 11.22
CA GLN A 89 4.37 2.34 12.28
C GLN A 89 4.36 3.74 12.88
N MET A 90 4.21 3.80 14.20
CA MET A 90 4.49 5.00 14.96
C MET A 90 5.93 4.89 15.45
N ALA A 91 6.79 5.82 15.05
CA ALA A 91 8.05 5.99 15.76
C ALA A 91 7.69 6.50 17.16
N GLN A 92 8.30 5.93 18.20
CA GLN A 92 8.00 6.25 19.61
C GLN A 92 8.06 7.76 19.89
N ASP A 93 8.90 8.49 19.14
CA ASP A 93 9.15 9.92 19.32
C ASP A 93 8.60 10.82 18.20
N SER A 94 7.93 10.28 17.18
CA SER A 94 7.38 11.09 16.08
C SER A 94 5.88 11.30 16.22
N ARG A 95 5.49 12.54 16.47
CA ARG A 95 4.09 13.01 16.31
C ARG A 95 3.67 13.10 14.83
N ASP A 96 4.62 13.01 13.91
CA ASP A 96 4.36 13.06 12.48
C ASP A 96 4.33 11.64 11.90
N LEU A 97 3.12 11.18 11.56
CA LEU A 97 2.87 9.90 10.90
C LEU A 97 3.20 9.94 9.40
N CYS A 98 3.33 11.13 8.82
CA CYS A 98 3.48 11.30 7.38
C CYS A 98 4.94 11.40 6.94
N ARG A 99 5.90 11.73 7.81
CA ARG A 99 7.31 11.96 7.41
C ARG A 99 8.09 10.68 7.17
N ARG A 100 7.82 10.01 6.04
CA ARG A 100 8.52 8.78 5.63
C ARG A 100 8.49 8.58 4.12
N THR A 101 9.45 7.80 3.62
CA THR A 101 9.43 7.27 2.26
C THR A 101 9.39 5.75 2.32
N LEU A 102 8.49 5.14 1.55
CA LEU A 102 8.37 3.69 1.44
C LEU A 102 8.90 3.24 0.08
N SER A 103 9.91 2.39 0.10
CA SER A 103 10.43 1.73 -1.09
C SER A 103 9.68 0.43 -1.33
N ILE A 104 8.97 0.34 -2.45
CA ILE A 104 8.05 -0.76 -2.74
C ILE A 104 8.47 -1.47 -4.03
N PHE A 105 8.45 -2.79 -3.97
CA PHE A 105 8.49 -3.64 -5.15
C PHE A 105 7.25 -4.54 -5.15
N ASP A 106 6.41 -4.44 -6.18
CA ASP A 106 5.12 -5.16 -6.25
C ASP A 106 5.21 -6.51 -7.00
N GLY A 107 6.42 -6.92 -7.35
CA GLY A 107 6.69 -8.08 -8.21
C GLY A 107 6.95 -7.72 -9.67
N LYS A 108 6.60 -6.50 -10.11
CA LYS A 108 6.84 -6.00 -11.47
C LYS A 108 7.44 -4.60 -11.48
N HIS A 109 7.01 -3.73 -10.58
CA HIS A 109 7.40 -2.34 -10.54
C HIS A 109 8.15 -2.03 -9.24
N ARG A 110 9.23 -1.27 -9.38
CA ARG A 110 9.93 -0.61 -8.27
C ARG A 110 9.53 0.85 -8.25
N PHE A 111 9.01 1.30 -7.11
CA PHE A 111 8.59 2.69 -6.92
C PHE A 111 8.69 3.11 -5.45
N ASP A 112 8.90 4.40 -5.22
CA ASP A 112 8.84 4.99 -3.89
C ASP A 112 7.51 5.72 -3.69
N LEU A 113 6.99 5.65 -2.48
CA LEU A 113 5.92 6.51 -1.98
C LEU A 113 6.53 7.46 -0.94
N ALA A 114 6.70 8.72 -1.30
CA ALA A 114 7.15 9.76 -0.38
C ALA A 114 5.94 10.44 0.24
N LEU A 115 5.82 10.35 1.57
CA LEU A 115 4.71 10.93 2.32
C LEU A 115 5.14 12.26 2.95
N SER A 116 4.19 13.19 3.02
CA SER A 116 4.38 14.47 3.70
C SER A 116 3.08 14.89 4.41
N HIS A 117 3.21 15.44 5.61
CA HIS A 117 2.05 15.98 6.34
C HIS A 117 1.39 17.10 5.53
N ARG A 118 0.05 17.07 5.43
CA ARG A 118 -0.74 18.14 4.81
C ARG A 118 -1.53 18.91 5.84
N ARG A 119 -2.25 18.20 6.73
CA ARG A 119 -3.02 18.76 7.85
C ARG A 119 -3.45 17.66 8.81
N ASP A 120 -3.78 18.06 10.03
CA ASP A 120 -4.53 17.22 10.96
C ASP A 120 -6.02 17.21 10.55
N VAL A 121 -6.71 16.11 10.84
CA VAL A 121 -8.12 15.89 10.49
C VAL A 121 -8.89 15.24 11.63
N GLU A 122 -10.20 15.48 11.68
CA GLU A 122 -11.11 14.74 12.55
C GLU A 122 -11.77 13.60 11.76
N ILE A 123 -11.63 12.38 12.25
CA ILE A 123 -12.27 11.18 11.71
C ILE A 123 -13.55 10.94 12.52
N ARG A 124 -14.70 11.10 11.88
CA ARG A 124 -16.00 10.84 12.52
C ARG A 124 -16.42 9.39 12.27
N PRO A 125 -16.84 8.64 13.30
CA PRO A 125 -17.37 7.30 13.12
C PRO A 125 -18.72 7.34 12.36
N ALA A 126 -19.06 6.30 11.59
CA ALA A 126 -20.32 6.31 10.83
C ALA A 126 -21.55 6.24 11.75
N ASN A 127 -21.41 5.73 12.98
CA ASN A 127 -22.44 5.89 13.99
C ASN A 127 -22.27 7.27 14.67
N SER A 128 -23.28 8.14 14.51
CA SER A 128 -23.31 9.53 15.01
C SER A 128 -23.20 9.69 16.54
N ARG A 129 -22.97 8.60 17.28
CA ARG A 129 -22.81 8.56 18.75
C ARG A 129 -21.36 8.40 19.19
N GLY A 130 -20.42 8.16 18.28
CA GLY A 130 -19.00 8.03 18.61
C GLY A 130 -18.25 9.36 18.56
N GLN A 131 -17.25 9.52 19.43
CA GLN A 131 -16.39 10.70 19.44
C GLN A 131 -15.50 10.74 18.19
N ALA A 132 -15.28 11.94 17.66
CA ALA A 132 -14.31 12.14 16.59
C ALA A 132 -12.90 11.76 17.06
N VAL A 133 -12.14 11.08 16.21
CA VAL A 133 -10.76 10.68 16.48
C VAL A 133 -9.82 11.54 15.65
N ALA A 134 -8.80 12.12 16.26
CA ALA A 134 -7.77 12.85 15.54
C ALA A 134 -7.00 11.93 14.60
N GLY A 135 -6.75 12.38 13.38
CA GLY A 135 -5.91 11.71 12.40
C GLY A 135 -5.04 12.71 11.65
N GLN A 136 -4.15 12.20 10.81
CA GLN A 136 -3.30 13.02 9.95
C GLN A 136 -3.57 12.69 8.49
N LEU A 137 -3.82 13.71 7.68
CA LEU A 137 -3.88 13.56 6.25
C LEU A 137 -2.49 13.78 5.67
N CYS A 138 -1.94 12.71 5.10
CA CYS A 138 -0.66 12.71 4.42
C CYS A 138 -0.88 12.83 2.91
N ARG A 139 -0.16 13.74 2.27
CA ARG A 139 0.02 13.71 0.81
C ARG A 139 1.02 12.61 0.47
N ILE A 140 0.78 11.89 -0.63
CA ILE A 140 1.69 10.87 -1.16
C ILE A 140 2.19 11.33 -2.54
N ARG A 141 3.50 11.23 -2.75
CA ARG A 141 4.13 11.41 -4.05
C ARG A 141 4.62 10.06 -4.56
N TYR A 142 4.06 9.63 -5.69
CA TYR A 142 4.49 8.44 -6.42
C TYR A 142 5.75 8.74 -7.23
N VAL A 143 6.81 7.98 -6.99
CA VAL A 143 8.08 8.08 -7.73
C VAL A 143 8.33 6.72 -8.39
N PRO A 144 8.09 6.57 -9.70
CA PRO A 144 8.39 5.32 -10.41
C PRO A 144 9.89 5.22 -10.66
N LEU A 145 10.52 4.08 -10.35
CA LEU A 145 11.95 3.85 -10.58
C LEU A 145 12.19 2.85 -11.72
N ALA A 146 11.51 1.71 -11.74
CA ALA A 146 11.73 0.67 -12.74
C ALA A 146 10.55 -0.30 -12.89
N GLY A 147 10.56 -1.07 -13.98
CA GLY A 147 9.53 -2.04 -14.38
C GLY A 147 8.26 -1.42 -14.96
N HIS A 148 8.14 -0.09 -14.92
CA HIS A 148 7.02 0.65 -15.48
C HIS A 148 7.30 1.02 -16.93
N ARG A 149 6.24 1.30 -17.69
CA ARG A 149 6.37 1.88 -19.03
C ARG A 149 6.60 3.38 -18.93
N ASP A 150 7.57 3.91 -19.67
CA ASP A 150 7.77 5.34 -19.81
C ASP A 150 6.74 5.96 -20.78
N ASN A 151 5.49 5.99 -20.33
CA ASN A 151 4.34 6.47 -21.09
C ASN A 151 3.62 7.63 -20.36
N GLY A 152 2.61 8.21 -21.03
CA GLY A 152 1.84 9.32 -20.48
C GLY A 152 1.20 8.98 -19.13
N GLU A 153 0.63 7.78 -19.00
CA GLU A 153 -0.02 7.31 -17.77
C GLU A 153 0.91 7.30 -16.56
N THR A 154 2.12 6.72 -16.69
CA THR A 154 3.10 6.72 -15.59
C THR A 154 3.55 8.14 -15.26
N ARG A 155 3.80 8.97 -16.27
CA ARG A 155 4.20 10.37 -16.07
C ARG A 155 3.11 11.21 -15.41
N ASP A 156 1.85 10.97 -15.74
CA ASP A 156 0.70 11.66 -15.14
C ASP A 156 0.52 11.26 -13.68
N MET A 157 0.63 9.96 -13.37
CA MET A 157 0.64 9.50 -11.99
C MET A 157 1.83 10.07 -11.20
N ALA A 158 3.01 10.10 -11.81
CA ALA A 158 4.21 10.70 -11.21
C ALA A 158 4.14 12.22 -11.07
N ARG A 159 3.23 12.92 -11.74
CA ARG A 159 2.94 14.36 -11.54
C ARG A 159 1.72 14.61 -10.65
N ASN A 160 1.02 13.56 -10.24
CA ASN A 160 -0.17 13.70 -9.43
C ASN A 160 0.19 14.15 -8.00
N HIS A 161 -0.40 15.27 -7.57
CA HIS A 161 -0.20 15.86 -6.23
C HIS A 161 -1.41 15.69 -5.31
N ARG A 162 -2.39 14.89 -5.74
CA ARG A 162 -3.68 14.68 -5.07
C ARG A 162 -3.83 13.26 -4.51
N LEU A 163 -2.79 12.43 -4.55
CA LEU A 163 -2.79 11.16 -3.81
C LEU A 163 -2.67 11.46 -2.31
N GLU A 164 -3.61 10.92 -1.52
CA GLU A 164 -3.71 11.21 -0.09
C GLU A 164 -4.05 9.95 0.70
N VAL A 165 -3.55 9.88 1.94
CA VAL A 165 -3.96 8.88 2.94
C VAL A 165 -4.27 9.57 4.25
N ILE A 166 -5.35 9.16 4.91
CA ILE A 166 -5.65 9.54 6.28
C ILE A 166 -5.15 8.43 7.20
N LEU A 167 -4.21 8.76 8.08
CA LEU A 167 -3.70 7.84 9.11
C LEU A 167 -4.38 8.14 10.44
N ARG A 168 -4.99 7.11 11.03
CA ARG A 168 -5.63 7.13 12.35
C ARG A 168 -4.71 6.47 13.38
N PRO A 169 -4.22 7.18 14.40
CA PRO A 169 -3.50 6.58 15.52
C PRO A 169 -4.37 5.59 16.31
N VAL A 170 -3.74 4.54 16.83
CA VAL A 170 -4.30 3.54 17.74
C VAL A 170 -3.32 3.38 18.91
N PRO A 171 -3.37 4.28 19.92
CA PRO A 171 -2.37 4.35 20.98
C PRO A 171 -2.17 3.04 21.74
N ASP A 172 -3.27 2.35 22.07
CA ASP A 172 -3.25 1.07 22.80
C ASP A 172 -2.49 -0.04 22.06
N ALA A 173 -2.41 0.05 20.73
CA ALA A 173 -1.66 -0.86 19.89
C ALA A 173 -0.26 -0.34 19.50
N GLY A 174 0.06 0.92 19.81
CA GLY A 174 1.30 1.59 19.41
C GLY A 174 1.48 1.67 17.89
N ILE A 175 0.38 1.75 17.13
CA ILE A 175 0.37 1.83 15.66
C ILE A 175 -0.64 2.86 15.17
N ALA A 176 -0.51 3.27 13.92
CA ALA A 176 -1.54 3.95 13.15
C ALA A 176 -2.12 3.02 12.09
N VAL A 177 -3.29 3.33 11.56
CA VAL A 177 -3.94 2.56 10.50
C VAL A 177 -4.39 3.49 9.37
N PRO A 178 -4.29 3.07 8.10
CA PRO A 178 -4.87 3.82 6.99
C PRO A 178 -6.40 3.75 7.07
N HIS A 179 -7.01 4.89 7.32
CA HIS A 179 -8.46 5.03 7.39
C HIS A 179 -9.08 5.14 6.00
N GLU A 180 -8.53 6.04 5.18
CA GLU A 180 -8.96 6.31 3.80
C GLU A 180 -7.72 6.59 2.94
N ILE A 181 -7.68 6.03 1.72
CA ILE A 181 -6.72 6.36 0.68
C ILE A 181 -7.50 6.89 -0.53
N ARG A 182 -7.13 8.07 -1.02
CA ARG A 182 -7.71 8.68 -2.22
C ARG A 182 -6.65 8.71 -3.32
N ILE A 183 -6.94 8.05 -4.44
CA ILE A 183 -6.08 7.95 -5.62
C ILE A 183 -6.82 8.57 -6.80
N PRO A 184 -6.53 9.82 -7.15
CA PRO A 184 -7.04 10.43 -8.36
C PRO A 184 -6.50 9.70 -9.60
N THR A 185 -7.40 9.27 -10.47
CA THR A 185 -7.09 8.66 -11.76
C THR A 185 -7.71 9.47 -12.90
N PHE A 186 -7.43 9.08 -14.15
CA PHE A 186 -8.03 9.74 -15.32
C PHE A 186 -9.56 9.60 -15.36
N GLY A 187 -10.11 8.52 -14.79
CA GLY A 187 -11.55 8.22 -14.78
C GLY A 187 -12.28 8.69 -13.52
N GLY A 188 -11.62 9.45 -12.65
CA GLY A 188 -12.15 9.86 -11.34
C GLY A 188 -11.31 9.34 -10.17
N ASP A 189 -11.78 9.59 -8.95
CA ASP A 189 -11.07 9.19 -7.73
C ASP A 189 -11.39 7.74 -7.36
N ILE A 190 -10.34 6.92 -7.19
CA ILE A 190 -10.44 5.66 -6.47
C ILE A 190 -10.31 5.98 -4.98
N VAL A 191 -11.31 5.60 -4.19
CA VAL A 191 -11.30 5.76 -2.74
C VAL A 191 -11.31 4.38 -2.09
N ILE A 192 -10.29 4.11 -1.27
CA ILE A 192 -10.15 2.86 -0.51
C ILE A 192 -10.36 3.19 0.96
N THR A 193 -11.38 2.60 1.58
CA THR A 193 -11.68 2.78 3.01
C THR A 193 -11.57 1.47 3.77
N SER A 194 -11.03 1.55 4.98
CA SER A 194 -10.96 0.41 5.89
C SER A 194 -12.30 0.25 6.62
N ARG A 195 -13.08 -0.78 6.32
CA ARG A 195 -14.37 -1.01 7.02
C ARG A 195 -14.19 -1.55 8.44
N GLN A 196 -13.28 -2.50 8.58
CA GLN A 196 -13.01 -3.19 9.84
C GLN A 196 -11.52 -3.48 9.94
N ILE A 197 -10.95 -3.22 11.12
CA ILE A 197 -9.57 -3.57 11.45
C ILE A 197 -9.57 -4.25 12.80
N GLU A 198 -9.04 -5.46 12.85
CA GLU A 198 -8.87 -6.22 14.08
C GLU A 198 -7.39 -6.34 14.43
N ILE A 199 -7.03 -5.85 15.61
CA ILE A 199 -5.67 -5.88 16.13
C ILE A 199 -5.65 -6.79 17.34
N THR A 200 -4.81 -7.83 17.29
CA THR A 200 -4.52 -8.66 18.48
C THR A 200 -3.13 -8.28 19.00
N THR A 201 -3.06 -7.77 20.22
CA THR A 201 -1.79 -7.34 20.84
C THR A 201 -1.03 -8.52 21.44
N ALA A 202 0.23 -8.31 21.82
CA ALA A 202 1.05 -9.33 22.52
C ALA A 202 0.41 -9.78 23.85
N GLN A 203 -0.38 -8.91 24.48
CA GLN A 203 -1.14 -9.18 25.69
C GLN A 203 -2.49 -9.88 25.39
N ARG A 204 -2.68 -10.36 24.15
CA ARG A 204 -3.93 -10.96 23.63
C ARG A 204 -5.16 -10.07 23.74
N GLN A 205 -4.99 -8.76 23.88
CA GLN A 205 -6.10 -7.82 23.77
C GLN A 205 -6.54 -7.70 22.32
N ARG A 206 -7.85 -7.67 22.08
CA ARG A 206 -8.45 -7.48 20.76
C ARG A 206 -9.00 -6.07 20.64
N ILE A 207 -8.51 -5.31 19.68
CA ILE A 207 -8.98 -3.97 19.34
C ILE A 207 -9.66 -4.06 17.97
N ALA A 208 -10.95 -3.76 17.91
CA ALA A 208 -11.72 -3.71 16.67
C ALA A 208 -12.05 -2.26 16.32
N LEU A 209 -11.60 -1.79 15.17
CA LEU A 209 -11.96 -0.49 14.61
C LEU A 209 -12.98 -0.74 13.51
N VAL A 210 -14.22 -0.34 13.76
CA VAL A 210 -15.30 -0.36 12.76
C VAL A 210 -15.58 1.07 12.36
N HIS A 211 -15.69 1.33 11.05
CA HIS A 211 -15.97 2.65 10.51
C HIS A 211 -17.42 2.79 10.09
#